data_AF-A0A6P6S9I8-F1
#
_entry.id   AF-A0A6P6S9I8-F1
#
_cell.length_a   1.000
_cell.length_b   1.000
_cell.length_c   1.000
_cell.angle_alpha   90.00
_cell.angle_beta   90.00
_cell.angle_gamma   90.00
#
_symmetry.space_group_name_H-M   'P 1'
#
loop_
_entity.id
_entity.type
_entity.pdbx_description
1 polymer ?
#
loop_
_entity_poly.entity_id
_entity_poly.type
_entity_poly.pdbx_seq_one_letter_code
_entity_poly.pdbx_strand_id
1 'polypeptide(L)'
;MAFHRGDQVEIMSKEEGFQGSYFHATVVTKLEMDEYIVQFKTLLEDDKPAPLRQVHTLDEIRPIPPEIPRKKFYVKQKVDAYEGDGWWVGIITGIEEAESEEEFKYTVRFQTTGEQRSFKLENLRVHQEWVNGNWIFSKRGRKKKGTA
;
A
#
# COMPACT_ATOMS: atom_id res chain seq x y z
N MET A 1 -12.99 -5.85 -15.64
CA MET A 1 -13.11 -6.45 -14.28
C MET A 1 -14.17 -5.65 -13.54
N ALA A 2 -14.97 -6.26 -12.67
CA ALA A 2 -15.93 -5.55 -11.86
C ALA A 2 -15.86 -6.05 -10.42
N PHE A 3 -15.90 -5.12 -9.48
CA PHE A 3 -16.07 -5.43 -8.06
C PHE A 3 -17.54 -5.53 -7.70
N HIS A 4 -17.85 -6.31 -6.68
CA HIS A 4 -19.19 -6.57 -6.19
C HIS A 4 -19.34 -6.10 -4.75
N ARG A 5 -20.59 -5.88 -4.33
CA ARG A 5 -20.90 -5.52 -2.95
C ARG A 5 -20.30 -6.57 -1.98
N GLY A 6 -19.54 -6.09 -1.00
CA GLY A 6 -18.87 -6.90 0.01
C GLY A 6 -17.39 -7.18 -0.31
N ASP A 7 -16.94 -6.97 -1.55
CA ASP A 7 -15.54 -7.17 -1.92
C ASP A 7 -14.64 -6.26 -1.07
N GLN A 8 -13.58 -6.85 -0.52
CA GLN A 8 -12.52 -6.12 0.16
C GLN A 8 -11.53 -5.61 -0.88
N VAL A 9 -11.21 -4.32 -0.81
CA VAL A 9 -10.40 -3.62 -1.81
C VAL A 9 -9.45 -2.64 -1.13
N GLU A 10 -8.46 -2.18 -1.89
CA GLU A 10 -7.67 -1.01 -1.55
C GLU A 10 -7.97 0.13 -2.53
N ILE A 11 -8.07 1.34 -1.99
CA ILE A 11 -8.26 2.57 -2.75
C ILE A 11 -6.92 3.29 -2.87
N MET A 12 -6.47 3.48 -4.11
CA MET A 12 -5.32 4.31 -4.44
C MET A 12 -5.74 5.77 -4.37
N SER A 13 -5.20 6.53 -3.41
CA SER A 13 -5.51 7.96 -3.33
C SER A 13 -4.71 8.75 -4.37
N LYS A 14 -5.43 9.61 -5.12
CA LYS A 14 -4.87 10.61 -6.03
C LYS A 14 -4.84 12.01 -5.43
N GLU A 15 -5.43 12.18 -4.25
CA GLU A 15 -5.50 13.45 -3.54
C GLU A 15 -4.10 13.96 -3.19
N GLU A 16 -3.89 15.27 -3.32
CA GLU A 16 -2.64 15.91 -2.94
C GLU A 16 -2.31 15.60 -1.46
N GLY A 17 -1.07 15.21 -1.19
CA GLY A 17 -0.65 14.76 0.14
C GLY A 17 -0.90 13.27 0.43
N PHE A 18 -1.81 12.61 -0.28
CA PHE A 18 -2.10 11.17 -0.15
C PHE A 18 -1.63 10.34 -1.35
N GLN A 19 -1.00 10.95 -2.34
CA GLN A 19 -0.47 10.27 -3.51
C GLN A 19 0.48 9.13 -3.13
N GLY A 20 0.24 7.94 -3.70
CA GLY A 20 1.03 6.74 -3.41
C GLY A 20 0.63 6.04 -2.11
N SER A 21 -0.55 6.35 -1.56
CA SER A 21 -1.15 5.61 -0.46
C SER A 21 -2.28 4.68 -0.93
N TYR A 22 -2.50 3.63 -0.15
CA TYR A 22 -3.58 2.66 -0.35
C TYR A 22 -4.35 2.46 0.95
N PHE A 23 -5.66 2.68 0.91
CA PHE A 23 -6.53 2.56 2.07
C PHE A 23 -7.48 1.38 1.95
N HIS A 24 -7.63 0.59 3.02
CA HIS A 24 -8.54 -0.56 3.04
C HIS A 24 -9.99 -0.08 2.99
N ALA A 25 -10.77 -0.59 2.04
CA ALA A 25 -12.19 -0.34 1.92
C ALA A 25 -12.99 -1.61 1.59
N THR A 26 -14.32 -1.49 1.71
CA THR A 26 -15.29 -2.49 1.28
C THR A 26 -16.21 -1.88 0.24
N VAL A 27 -16.46 -2.58 -0.87
CA VAL A 27 -17.40 -2.12 -1.88
C VAL A 27 -18.82 -2.19 -1.33
N VAL A 28 -19.53 -1.06 -1.32
CA VAL A 28 -20.93 -0.95 -0.88
C VAL A 28 -21.87 -1.21 -2.05
N THR A 29 -21.62 -0.57 -3.19
CA THR A 29 -22.37 -0.80 -4.42
C THR A 29 -21.60 -0.31 -5.63
N LYS A 30 -21.89 -0.91 -6.78
CA LYS A 30 -21.51 -0.38 -8.09
C LYS A 30 -22.53 0.69 -8.52
N LEU A 31 -22.06 1.75 -9.15
CA LEU A 31 -22.84 2.80 -9.80
C LEU A 31 -22.77 2.66 -11.32
N GLU A 32 -23.37 3.59 -12.05
CA GLU A 32 -23.19 3.69 -13.50
C GLU A 32 -21.74 4.10 -13.86
N MET A 33 -21.32 3.89 -15.10
CA MET A 33 -20.01 4.32 -15.62
C MET A 33 -18.76 3.78 -14.89
N ASP A 34 -18.84 2.56 -14.32
CA ASP A 34 -17.72 1.92 -13.62
C ASP A 34 -17.21 2.67 -12.38
N GLU A 35 -18.11 3.42 -11.73
CA GLU A 35 -17.90 3.99 -10.41
C GLU A 35 -18.43 3.08 -9.29
N TYR A 36 -17.88 3.26 -8.10
CA TYR A 36 -18.19 2.45 -6.93
C TYR A 36 -18.30 3.32 -5.69
N ILE A 37 -19.34 3.09 -4.89
CA ILE A 37 -19.34 3.57 -3.49
C ILE A 37 -18.58 2.54 -2.67
N VAL A 38 -17.54 3.00 -1.99
CA VAL A 38 -16.77 2.18 -1.06
C VAL A 38 -16.90 2.75 0.35
N GLN A 39 -16.75 1.89 1.34
CA GLN A 39 -16.69 2.27 2.74
C GLN A 39 -15.30 1.96 3.26
N PHE A 40 -14.58 2.98 3.72
CA PHE A 40 -13.27 2.79 4.33
C PHE A 40 -13.40 2.05 5.66
N LYS A 41 -12.39 1.24 5.98
CA LYS A 41 -12.39 0.39 7.18
C LYS A 41 -12.06 1.18 8.45
N THR A 42 -11.18 2.15 8.33
CA THR A 42 -10.55 2.88 9.45
C THR A 42 -10.85 4.38 9.43
N LEU A 43 -11.14 4.94 8.26
CA LEU A 43 -11.46 6.36 8.11
C LEU A 43 -12.92 6.64 8.48
N LEU A 44 -13.15 7.78 9.15
CA LEU A 44 -14.47 8.23 9.61
C LEU A 44 -14.90 9.50 8.87
N GLU A 45 -16.19 9.78 8.87
CA GLU A 45 -16.73 11.08 8.42
C GLU A 45 -16.37 12.18 9.43
N ASP A 46 -16.14 13.41 8.94
CA ASP A 46 -15.71 14.52 9.78
C ASP A 46 -16.73 14.91 10.86
N ASP A 47 -18.02 14.82 10.51
CA ASP A 47 -19.11 15.32 11.36
C ASP A 47 -19.65 14.29 12.38
N LYS A 48 -19.30 13.01 12.23
CA LYS A 48 -19.83 11.94 13.08
C LYS A 48 -18.93 10.71 13.09
N PRO A 49 -18.96 9.91 14.17
CA PRO A 49 -18.23 8.65 14.25
C PRO A 49 -18.88 7.54 13.40
N ALA A 50 -18.99 7.77 12.09
CA ALA A 50 -19.48 6.81 11.11
C ALA A 50 -18.38 6.54 10.08
N PRO A 51 -18.28 5.32 9.52
CA PRO A 51 -17.29 5.00 8.51
C PRO A 51 -17.43 5.89 7.26
N LEU A 52 -16.31 6.44 6.79
CA LEU A 52 -16.26 7.28 5.60
C LEU A 52 -16.69 6.48 4.36
N ARG A 53 -17.60 7.06 3.57
CA ARG A 53 -17.99 6.53 2.26
C ARG A 53 -17.70 7.53 1.16
N GLN A 54 -17.09 7.06 0.08
CA GLN A 54 -16.73 7.88 -1.07
C GLN A 54 -16.98 7.13 -2.37
N VAL A 55 -17.14 7.89 -3.46
CA VAL A 55 -17.23 7.39 -4.83
C VAL A 55 -15.83 7.33 -5.43
N HIS A 56 -15.47 6.19 -5.99
CA HIS A 56 -14.21 6.00 -6.72
C HIS A 56 -14.43 5.33 -8.06
N THR A 57 -13.55 5.65 -8.99
CA THR A 57 -13.49 5.07 -10.34
C THR A 57 -12.76 3.74 -10.33
N LEU A 58 -13.04 2.86 -11.30
CA LEU A 58 -12.42 1.53 -11.38
C LEU A 58 -10.89 1.54 -11.36
N ASP A 59 -10.22 2.57 -11.90
CA ASP A 59 -8.76 2.68 -11.92
C ASP A 59 -8.14 3.08 -10.57
N GLU A 60 -8.95 3.53 -9.61
CA GLU A 60 -8.53 3.82 -8.24
C GLU A 60 -8.66 2.62 -7.31
N ILE A 61 -9.30 1.55 -7.77
CA ILE A 61 -9.66 0.40 -6.95
C ILE A 61 -8.85 -0.82 -7.38
N ARG A 62 -8.22 -1.47 -6.40
CA ARG A 62 -7.58 -2.78 -6.59
C ARG A 62 -8.07 -3.77 -5.53
N PRO A 63 -7.99 -5.09 -5.78
CA PRO A 63 -8.25 -6.08 -4.74
C PRO A 63 -7.28 -5.89 -3.55
N ILE A 64 -7.52 -6.60 -2.45
CA ILE A 64 -6.49 -6.73 -1.40
C ILE A 64 -5.29 -7.49 -1.99
N PRO A 65 -4.05 -6.97 -1.87
CA PRO A 65 -2.87 -7.68 -2.33
C PRO A 65 -2.68 -8.99 -1.56
N PRO A 66 -2.28 -10.09 -2.23
CA PRO A 66 -1.99 -11.34 -1.56
C PRO A 66 -0.83 -11.17 -0.59
N GLU A 67 -0.91 -11.81 0.56
CA GLU A 67 0.16 -11.76 1.55
C GLU A 67 1.42 -12.44 1.01
N ILE A 68 2.56 -11.74 1.10
CA ILE A 68 3.88 -12.30 0.77
C ILE A 68 4.72 -12.28 2.04
N PRO A 69 4.84 -13.41 2.76
CA PRO A 69 5.62 -13.50 3.98
C PRO A 69 7.07 -13.06 3.75
N ARG A 70 7.58 -12.21 4.65
CA ARG A 70 8.97 -11.75 4.66
C ARG A 70 9.50 -11.79 6.08
N LYS A 71 10.72 -12.32 6.22
CA LYS A 71 11.49 -12.23 7.47
C LYS A 71 12.34 -10.96 7.54
N LYS A 72 12.71 -10.40 6.39
CA LYS A 72 13.58 -9.24 6.27
C LYS A 72 13.34 -8.49 4.96
N PHE A 73 13.58 -7.18 4.98
CA PHE A 73 13.67 -6.33 3.78
C PHE A 73 15.12 -5.90 3.52
N TYR A 74 15.38 -5.36 2.34
CA TYR A 74 16.73 -4.93 1.93
C TYR A 74 16.74 -3.49 1.45
N VAL A 75 17.86 -2.79 1.64
CA VAL A 75 18.08 -1.46 1.08
C VAL A 75 17.83 -1.47 -0.43
N LYS A 76 17.17 -0.42 -0.95
CA LYS A 76 16.64 -0.25 -2.31
C LYS A 76 15.42 -1.11 -2.67
N GLN A 77 14.87 -1.87 -1.73
CA GLN A 77 13.61 -2.59 -1.97
C GLN A 77 12.42 -1.62 -1.88
N LYS A 78 11.51 -1.69 -2.85
CA LYS A 78 10.21 -0.99 -2.81
C LYS A 78 9.27 -1.74 -1.87
N VAL A 79 8.64 -1.02 -0.95
CA VAL A 79 7.74 -1.55 0.10
C VAL A 79 6.52 -0.65 0.23
N ASP A 80 5.47 -1.18 0.84
CA ASP A 80 4.44 -0.33 1.42
C ASP A 80 4.63 -0.30 2.93
N ALA A 81 4.60 0.89 3.53
CA ALA A 81 4.68 1.09 4.98
C ALA A 81 3.31 1.51 5.54
N TYR A 82 2.88 0.87 6.62
CA TYR A 82 1.60 1.19 7.26
C TYR A 82 1.76 2.37 8.22
N GLU A 83 1.09 3.48 7.93
CA GLU A 83 1.06 4.68 8.77
C GLU A 83 -0.24 5.45 8.49
N GLY A 84 -0.85 6.03 9.53
CA GLY A 84 -2.07 6.85 9.38
C GLY A 84 -3.20 6.12 8.66
N ASP A 85 -3.45 4.86 9.05
CA ASP A 85 -4.51 4.00 8.51
C ASP A 85 -4.41 3.61 7.03
N GLY A 86 -3.27 3.91 6.40
CA GLY A 86 -2.99 3.59 5.00
C GLY A 86 -1.64 2.92 4.79
N TRP A 87 -1.48 2.31 3.62
CA TRP A 87 -0.24 1.74 3.12
C TRP A 87 0.44 2.70 2.16
N TRP A 88 1.64 3.17 2.51
CA TRP A 88 2.36 4.20 1.78
C TRP A 88 3.56 3.63 1.02
N VAL A 89 3.63 3.89 -0.28
CA VAL A 89 4.72 3.42 -1.12
C VAL A 89 6.03 4.10 -0.76
N GLY A 90 7.06 3.31 -0.47
CA GLY A 90 8.38 3.81 -0.16
C GLY A 90 9.51 2.88 -0.59
N ILE A 91 10.74 3.33 -0.37
CA ILE A 91 11.95 2.56 -0.63
C ILE A 91 12.78 2.47 0.64
N ILE A 92 13.26 1.27 0.98
CA ILE A 92 14.19 1.10 2.10
C ILE A 92 15.51 1.81 1.79
N THR A 93 15.91 2.75 2.64
CA THR A 93 17.19 3.49 2.55
C THR A 93 18.20 3.06 3.59
N GLY A 94 17.74 2.54 4.73
CA GLY A 94 18.58 2.11 5.86
C GLY A 94 17.98 0.92 6.59
N ILE A 95 18.84 0.15 7.25
CA ILE A 95 18.46 -0.95 8.13
C ILE A 95 19.33 -0.85 9.38
N GLU A 96 18.71 -0.73 10.54
CA GLU A 96 19.33 -0.83 11.85
C GLU A 96 19.09 -2.25 12.36
N GLU A 97 20.12 -3.09 12.31
CA GLU A 97 20.07 -4.47 12.81
C GLU A 97 20.22 -4.49 14.34
N ALA A 98 19.52 -5.42 14.97
CA ALA A 98 19.51 -5.65 16.41
C ALA A 98 19.86 -7.12 16.73
N GLU A 99 19.77 -7.53 18.00
CA GLU A 99 20.02 -8.94 18.37
C GLU A 99 18.94 -9.88 17.84
N SER A 100 17.68 -9.43 17.83
CA SER A 100 16.55 -10.14 17.23
C SER A 100 16.11 -9.50 15.90
N GLU A 101 15.79 -10.31 14.89
CA GLU A 101 15.25 -9.82 13.60
C GLU A 101 13.92 -9.06 13.76
N GLU A 102 13.17 -9.34 14.83
CA GLU A 102 11.91 -8.67 15.16
C GLU A 102 12.11 -7.23 15.63
N GLU A 103 13.32 -6.91 16.10
CA GLU A 103 13.70 -5.58 16.60
C GLU A 103 14.36 -4.71 15.53
N PHE A 104 14.57 -5.25 14.32
CA PHE A 104 15.17 -4.50 13.22
C PHE A 104 14.29 -3.30 12.87
N LYS A 105 14.93 -2.15 12.66
CA LYS A 105 14.27 -0.96 12.13
C LYS A 105 14.68 -0.74 10.70
N TYR A 106 13.70 -0.47 9.85
CA TYR A 106 13.89 -0.17 8.45
C TYR A 106 13.55 1.29 8.21
N THR A 107 14.53 2.05 7.73
CA THR A 107 14.28 3.42 7.29
C THR A 107 13.68 3.38 5.89
N VAL A 108 12.46 3.89 5.75
CA VAL A 108 11.71 4.00 4.50
C VAL A 108 11.74 5.46 4.06
N ARG A 109 12.12 5.71 2.82
CA ARG A 109 11.96 7.01 2.16
C ARG A 109 10.71 7.01 1.28
N PHE A 110 9.81 7.95 1.51
CA PHE A 110 8.63 8.18 0.68
C PHE A 110 9.01 9.01 -0.53
N GLN A 111 8.73 8.51 -1.73
CA GLN A 111 9.19 9.17 -2.96
C GLN A 111 8.43 10.47 -3.26
N THR A 112 7.17 10.56 -2.82
CA THR A 112 6.31 11.72 -3.06
C THR A 112 6.71 12.92 -2.20
N THR A 113 7.00 12.71 -0.91
CA THR A 113 7.35 13.78 0.03
C THR A 113 8.86 13.94 0.25
N GLY A 114 9.64 12.89 -0.03
CA GLY A 114 11.07 12.83 0.30
C GLY A 114 11.38 12.52 1.77
N GLU A 115 10.35 12.48 2.63
CA GLU A 115 10.48 12.18 4.05
C GLU A 115 11.05 10.77 4.28
N GLN A 116 11.73 10.60 5.43
CA GLN A 116 12.21 9.30 5.89
C GLN A 116 11.66 9.00 7.27
N ARG A 117 11.19 7.76 7.48
CA ARG A 117 10.68 7.28 8.76
C ARG A 117 11.15 5.84 9.01
N SER A 118 11.27 5.47 10.28
CA SER A 118 11.72 4.14 10.70
C SER A 118 10.54 3.26 11.11
N PHE A 119 10.48 2.06 10.53
CA PHE A 119 9.40 1.09 10.74
C PHE A 119 9.93 -0.26 11.21
N LYS A 120 9.11 -0.99 11.96
CA LYS A 120 9.32 -2.42 12.24
C LYS A 120 8.85 -3.29 11.09
N LEU A 121 9.30 -4.54 11.05
CA LEU A 121 8.94 -5.54 10.02
C LEU A 121 7.43 -5.68 9.84
N GLU A 122 6.66 -5.73 10.94
CA GLU A 122 5.21 -5.92 10.94
C GLU A 122 4.41 -4.79 10.26
N ASN A 123 5.01 -3.59 10.18
CA ASN A 123 4.39 -2.42 9.55
C ASN A 123 4.81 -2.28 8.08
N LEU A 124 5.48 -3.29 7.51
CA LEU A 124 5.96 -3.28 6.14
C LEU A 124 5.45 -4.48 5.38
N ARG A 125 5.11 -4.27 4.11
CA ARG A 125 4.83 -5.35 3.17
C ARG A 125 5.57 -5.15 1.87
N VAL A 126 5.70 -6.24 1.10
CA VAL A 126 6.21 -6.14 -0.27
C VAL A 126 5.25 -5.30 -1.08
N HIS A 127 5.74 -4.23 -1.68
CA HIS A 127 4.95 -3.43 -2.60
C HIS A 127 4.55 -4.27 -3.82
N GLN A 128 3.26 -4.23 -4.17
CA GLN A 128 2.70 -4.90 -5.33
C GLN A 128 1.87 -3.89 -6.14
N GLU A 129 1.98 -3.97 -7.46
CA GLU A 129 1.15 -3.20 -8.39
C GLU A 129 0.04 -4.11 -8.94
N TRP A 130 -1.14 -3.55 -9.15
CA TRP A 130 -2.25 -4.25 -9.79
C TRP A 130 -2.35 -3.81 -11.24
N VAL A 131 -2.00 -4.70 -12.18
CA VAL A 131 -1.95 -4.37 -13.61
C VAL A 131 -2.67 -5.43 -14.41
N ASN A 132 -3.66 -5.02 -15.21
CA ASN A 132 -4.42 -5.89 -16.11
C ASN A 132 -4.94 -7.17 -15.43
N GLY A 133 -5.51 -7.04 -14.24
CA GLY A 133 -6.07 -8.17 -13.50
C GLY A 133 -5.05 -9.08 -12.82
N ASN A 134 -3.79 -8.66 -12.70
CA ASN A 134 -2.72 -9.45 -12.12
C ASN A 134 -1.89 -8.65 -11.10
N TRP A 135 -1.48 -9.31 -10.01
CA TRP A 135 -0.52 -8.78 -9.05
C TRP A 135 0.89 -8.93 -9.57
N ILE A 136 1.61 -7.82 -9.69
CA ILE A 136 3.02 -7.80 -10.07
C ILE A 136 3.86 -7.22 -8.94
N PHE A 137 5.02 -7.83 -8.70
CA PHE A 137 5.98 -7.32 -7.73
C PHE A 137 7.41 -7.64 -8.19
N SER A 138 8.33 -6.75 -7.84
CA SER A 138 9.75 -6.95 -8.18
C SER A 138 10.36 -8.04 -7.30
N LYS A 139 10.65 -9.20 -7.90
CA LYS A 139 11.46 -10.25 -7.26
C LYS A 139 12.94 -9.88 -7.37
N ARG A 140 13.42 -9.07 -6.42
CA ARG A 140 14.80 -8.58 -6.29
C ARG A 140 15.28 -7.72 -7.47
N GLY A 141 16.01 -6.64 -7.17
CA GLY A 141 16.91 -6.05 -8.15
C GLY A 141 17.98 -7.08 -8.53
N ARG A 142 18.01 -7.51 -9.80
CA ARG A 142 19.18 -8.21 -10.35
C ARG A 142 20.41 -7.34 -10.06
N LYS A 143 21.42 -7.88 -9.37
CA LYS A 143 22.79 -7.36 -9.53
C LYS A 143 23.07 -7.45 -11.03
N LYS A 144 23.17 -6.31 -11.72
CA LYS A 144 23.79 -6.30 -13.05
C LYS A 144 25.22 -6.81 -12.80
N LYS A 145 25.54 -8.02 -13.28
CA LYS A 145 26.93 -8.42 -13.43
C LYS A 145 27.52 -7.41 -14.42
N GLY A 146 28.45 -6.57 -13.95
CA GLY A 146 29.27 -5.78 -14.86
C GLY A 146 30.02 -6.75 -15.76
N THR A 147 29.80 -6.64 -17.06
CA THR A 147 30.76 -7.13 -18.04
C THR A 147 31.94 -6.17 -18.01
N ALA A 148 33.11 -6.77 -17.78
CA ALA A 148 34.42 -6.14 -17.83
C ALA A 148 34.74 -5.55 -19.19
#